data_AF-A0A0L6U697-F1
#
_entry.id   AF-A0A0L6U697-F1
#
_cell.length_a   1.000
_cell.length_b   1.000
_cell.length_c   1.000
_cell.angle_alpha   90.00
_cell.angle_beta   90.00
_cell.angle_gamma   90.00
#
_symmetry.space_group_name_H-M   'P 1'
#
loop_
_entity.id
_entity.type
_entity.pdbx_description
1 polymer ?
#
loop_
_entity_poly.entity_id
_entity_poly.type
_entity_poly.pdbx_seq_one_letter_code
_entity_poly.pdbx_strand_id
1 'polypeptide(L)'
;LNYLLKYHNSTGFDGCLDTPVEILHVFLLGVAKYFVRDLIIKLNQKEKDQLKGYLQSFNTSSLNLHLIQSRYLVTHAKSFIGKEFKIFLQASPLILFPFIDQDQCDMWHSLSILSSYAFQTHIINMANFQADLKTHISNFLHHTIKSTAQWHNKPKFHMLVHLPDSILRFGSAPLFSTEKFESYNGILRNASTHSNRLAPEIFPLNLVTIIKFSFIWWCLL
;
A
#
# COMPACT_ATOMS: atom_id res chain seq x y z
N LEU A 1 4.10 23.12 -18.47
CA LEU A 1 3.92 22.15 -19.58
C LEU A 1 5.18 21.95 -20.44
N ASN A 2 5.87 23.01 -20.87
CA ASN A 2 7.00 22.87 -21.83
C ASN A 2 8.29 22.22 -21.30
N TYR A 3 8.48 22.10 -19.97
CA TYR A 3 9.67 21.43 -19.40
C TYR A 3 9.52 19.90 -19.29
N LEU A 4 8.30 19.37 -19.20
CA LEU A 4 8.06 17.91 -19.13
C LEU A 4 8.13 17.26 -20.52
N LEU A 5 7.76 18.00 -21.58
CA LEU A 5 7.82 17.50 -22.96
C LEU A 5 9.26 17.32 -23.48
N LYS A 6 10.27 17.94 -22.86
CA LYS A 6 11.67 17.83 -23.29
C LYS A 6 12.29 16.45 -23.02
N TYR A 7 11.71 15.68 -22.11
CA TYR A 7 12.17 14.32 -21.77
C TYR A 7 11.47 13.21 -22.56
N HIS A 8 10.39 13.51 -23.29
CA HIS A 8 9.67 12.51 -24.07
C HIS A 8 10.43 12.03 -25.33
N ASN A 9 11.49 12.74 -25.74
CA ASN A 9 12.31 12.42 -26.93
C ASN A 9 13.74 11.96 -26.59
N SER A 10 14.05 11.62 -25.33
CA SER A 10 15.29 10.90 -25.02
C SER A 10 15.09 9.42 -25.34
N THR A 11 15.95 8.84 -26.17
CA THR A 11 15.92 7.45 -26.69
C THR A 11 16.16 6.36 -25.62
N GLY A 12 15.66 6.55 -24.40
CA GLY A 12 15.86 5.62 -23.28
C GLY A 12 15.03 5.88 -22.02
N PHE A 13 14.14 6.88 -21.99
CA PHE A 13 13.21 7.09 -20.88
C PHE A 13 11.77 7.11 -21.41
N ASP A 14 10.99 6.10 -21.02
CA ASP A 14 9.57 6.02 -21.26
C ASP A 14 8.86 6.25 -19.93
N GLY A 15 8.25 7.41 -19.74
CA GLY A 15 7.60 7.76 -18.48
C GLY A 15 6.51 6.79 -18.03
N CYS A 16 5.89 6.02 -18.93
CA CYS A 16 4.90 5.00 -18.59
C CYS A 16 5.58 3.73 -18.07
N LEU A 17 6.64 3.28 -18.73
CA LEU A 17 7.36 2.06 -18.36
C LEU A 17 8.38 2.28 -17.23
N ASP A 18 8.88 3.50 -17.06
CA ASP A 18 9.90 3.88 -16.07
C ASP A 18 9.33 4.39 -14.75
N THR A 19 8.00 4.46 -14.63
CA THR A 19 7.33 4.78 -13.36
C THR A 19 6.80 3.48 -12.74
N PRO A 20 7.51 2.86 -11.79
CA PRO A 20 7.05 1.61 -11.18
C PRO A 20 5.75 1.81 -10.39
N VAL A 21 4.99 0.73 -10.23
CA VAL A 21 3.79 0.71 -9.38
C VAL A 21 4.17 1.02 -7.93
N GLU A 22 3.83 2.21 -7.46
CA GLU A 22 4.13 2.63 -6.08
C GLU A 22 3.29 1.81 -5.09
N ILE A 23 3.91 0.76 -4.52
CA ILE A 23 3.18 -0.31 -3.84
C ILE A 23 2.53 0.14 -2.52
N LEU A 24 3.10 1.14 -1.83
CA LEU A 24 2.53 1.65 -0.59
C LEU A 24 1.19 2.35 -0.87
N HIS A 25 1.12 3.22 -1.87
CA HIS A 25 -0.06 4.01 -2.21
C HIS A 25 -1.08 3.21 -3.00
N VAL A 26 -0.63 2.33 -3.88
CA VAL A 26 -1.51 1.50 -4.70
C VAL A 26 -2.13 0.40 -3.84
N PHE A 27 -1.32 -0.37 -3.13
CA PHE A 27 -1.80 -1.53 -2.39
C PHE A 27 -2.29 -1.17 -0.99
N LEU A 28 -1.45 -0.63 -0.10
CA LEU A 28 -1.82 -0.41 1.31
C LEU A 28 -2.76 0.79 1.47
N LEU A 29 -2.34 1.99 1.04
CA LEU A 29 -3.14 3.22 1.12
C LEU A 29 -4.20 3.32 0.01
N GLY A 30 -4.37 2.25 -0.76
CA GLY A 30 -5.33 2.14 -1.84
C GLY A 30 -6.27 0.98 -1.59
N VAL A 31 -5.97 -0.15 -2.22
CA VAL A 31 -6.77 -1.36 -2.20
C VAL A 31 -7.11 -1.77 -0.75
N ALA A 32 -6.11 -2.06 0.09
CA ALA A 32 -6.32 -2.48 1.47
C ALA A 32 -7.08 -1.44 2.30
N LYS A 33 -6.75 -0.15 2.15
CA LYS A 33 -7.45 0.95 2.81
C LYS A 33 -8.93 0.99 2.50
N TYR A 34 -9.34 0.68 1.27
CA TYR A 34 -10.76 0.64 0.92
C TYR A 34 -11.46 -0.52 1.64
N PHE A 35 -10.90 -1.73 1.60
CA PHE A 35 -11.48 -2.90 2.26
C PHE A 35 -11.56 -2.75 3.79
N VAL A 36 -10.47 -2.35 4.43
CA VAL A 36 -10.43 -2.18 5.90
C VAL A 36 -11.45 -1.13 6.35
N ARG A 37 -11.57 -0.02 5.62
CA ARG A 37 -12.55 1.02 5.96
C ARG A 37 -13.98 0.54 5.78
N ASP A 38 -14.28 -0.13 4.67
CA ASP A 38 -15.61 -0.65 4.41
C ASP A 38 -16.06 -1.65 5.48
N LEU A 39 -15.18 -2.60 5.83
CA LEU A 39 -15.41 -3.54 6.92
C LEU A 39 -15.71 -2.82 8.25
N ILE A 40 -14.81 -1.95 8.71
CA ILE A 40 -14.95 -1.30 10.03
C ILE A 40 -16.17 -0.37 10.10
N ILE A 41 -16.60 0.21 8.97
CA ILE A 41 -17.83 1.02 8.91
C ILE A 41 -19.08 0.15 9.07
N LYS A 42 -19.10 -1.04 8.47
CA LYS A 42 -20.23 -1.97 8.55
C LYS A 42 -20.42 -2.60 9.94
N LEU A 43 -19.34 -2.78 10.70
CA LEU A 43 -19.43 -3.36 12.04
C LEU A 43 -20.11 -2.44 13.06
N ASN A 44 -21.03 -3.01 13.83
CA ASN A 44 -21.63 -2.35 14.99
C ASN A 44 -20.66 -2.33 16.19
N GLN A 45 -21.04 -1.67 17.28
CA GLN A 45 -20.15 -1.51 18.44
C GLN A 45 -19.79 -2.85 19.11
N LYS A 46 -20.74 -3.79 19.20
CA LYS A 46 -20.53 -5.11 19.80
C LYS A 46 -19.57 -5.94 18.95
N GLU A 47 -19.74 -5.93 17.63
CA GLU A 47 -18.85 -6.61 16.68
C GLU A 47 -17.44 -6.02 16.70
N LYS A 48 -17.32 -4.69 16.82
CA LYS A 48 -16.02 -4.02 17.00
C LYS A 48 -15.32 -4.48 18.28
N ASP A 49 -16.05 -4.67 19.36
CA ASP A 49 -15.48 -5.17 20.62
C ASP A 49 -15.09 -6.65 20.52
N GLN A 50 -15.86 -7.46 19.78
CA GLN A 50 -15.47 -8.84 19.45
C GLN A 50 -14.20 -8.88 18.58
N LEU A 51 -14.11 -8.04 17.55
CA LEU A 51 -12.94 -7.95 16.68
C LEU A 51 -11.68 -7.55 17.46
N LYS A 52 -11.81 -6.63 18.43
CA LYS A 52 -10.71 -6.33 19.37
C LYS A 52 -10.29 -7.57 20.16
N GLY A 53 -11.25 -8.37 20.61
CA GLY A 53 -11.00 -9.64 21.30
C GLY A 53 -10.20 -10.62 20.43
N TYR A 54 -10.62 -10.83 19.17
CA TYR A 54 -9.91 -11.69 18.21
C TYR A 54 -8.50 -11.18 17.89
N LEU A 55 -8.32 -9.87 17.72
CA LEU A 55 -7.00 -9.26 17.53
C LEU A 55 -6.10 -9.43 18.75
N GLN A 56 -6.67 -9.36 19.96
CA GLN A 56 -5.94 -9.51 21.21
C GLN A 56 -5.51 -10.96 21.46
N SER A 57 -6.32 -11.93 21.03
CA SER A 57 -6.01 -13.36 21.14
C SER A 57 -5.16 -13.90 19.99
N PHE A 58 -4.96 -13.11 18.93
CA PHE A 58 -4.15 -13.49 17.79
C PHE A 58 -2.70 -13.75 18.20
N ASN A 59 -2.24 -14.97 17.97
CA ASN A 59 -0.90 -15.38 18.37
C ASN A 59 0.16 -14.76 17.44
N THR A 60 0.97 -13.86 17.98
CA THR A 60 2.06 -13.22 17.25
C THR A 60 3.41 -13.92 17.43
N SER A 61 3.50 -15.03 18.16
CA SER A 61 4.79 -15.65 18.53
C SER A 61 5.66 -16.04 17.33
N SER A 62 5.05 -16.40 16.20
CA SER A 62 5.74 -16.73 14.95
C SER A 62 5.93 -15.54 14.01
N LEU A 63 5.33 -14.39 14.33
CA LEU A 63 5.42 -13.16 13.57
C LEU A 63 6.40 -12.25 14.30
N ASN A 64 7.39 -11.71 13.60
CA ASN A 64 8.38 -10.80 14.19
C ASN A 64 7.74 -9.40 14.46
N LEU A 65 6.63 -9.37 15.19
CA LEU A 65 5.75 -8.23 15.41
C LEU A 65 5.74 -7.86 16.90
N HIS A 66 5.72 -6.57 17.18
CA HIS A 66 5.39 -6.06 18.51
C HIS A 66 3.94 -6.37 18.86
N LEU A 67 3.62 -6.30 20.16
CA LEU A 67 2.28 -6.52 20.70
C LEU A 67 1.22 -5.77 19.87
N ILE A 68 0.21 -6.49 19.39
CA ILE A 68 -0.87 -5.90 18.60
C ILE A 68 -1.67 -4.95 19.49
N GLN A 69 -1.73 -3.67 19.11
CA GLN A 69 -2.58 -2.70 19.77
C GLN A 69 -4.02 -2.84 19.24
N SER A 70 -4.71 -3.89 19.67
CA SER A 70 -6.05 -4.30 19.18
C SER A 70 -7.07 -3.15 19.22
N ARG A 71 -7.07 -2.38 20.33
CA ARG A 71 -7.93 -1.20 20.48
C ARG A 71 -7.61 -0.13 19.44
N TYR A 72 -6.33 0.12 19.16
CA TYR A 72 -5.90 1.09 18.16
C TYR A 72 -6.34 0.65 16.76
N LEU A 73 -6.12 -0.61 16.41
CA LEU A 73 -6.46 -1.14 15.08
C LEU A 73 -7.94 -0.97 14.74
N VAL A 74 -8.84 -1.27 15.69
CA VAL A 74 -10.28 -1.14 15.43
C VAL A 74 -10.76 0.32 15.49
N THR A 75 -10.22 1.13 16.41
CA THR A 75 -10.70 2.51 16.64
C THR A 75 -10.17 3.49 15.59
N HIS A 76 -8.92 3.29 15.15
CA HIS A 76 -8.20 4.22 14.28
C HIS A 76 -7.91 3.65 12.89
N ALA A 77 -8.71 2.67 12.42
CA ALA A 77 -8.64 2.08 11.08
C ALA A 77 -8.57 3.10 9.93
N LYS A 78 -9.14 4.30 10.12
CA LYS A 78 -9.09 5.38 9.12
C LYS A 78 -7.70 6.01 8.96
N SER A 79 -6.83 5.86 9.95
CA SER A 79 -5.52 6.52 10.06
C SER A 79 -4.35 5.53 10.05
N PHE A 80 -4.57 4.30 9.59
CA PHE A 80 -3.50 3.32 9.44
C PHE A 80 -2.38 3.84 8.54
N ILE A 81 -1.14 3.54 8.95
CA ILE A 81 0.03 3.65 8.09
C ILE A 81 0.41 2.25 7.59
N GLY A 82 1.47 2.16 6.78
CA GLY A 82 1.82 0.91 6.10
C GLY A 82 1.99 -0.29 7.04
N LYS A 83 2.53 -0.06 8.24
CA LYS A 83 2.73 -1.10 9.25
C LYS A 83 1.42 -1.71 9.75
N GLU A 84 0.43 -0.90 10.14
CA GLU A 84 -0.84 -1.42 10.67
C GLU A 84 -1.62 -2.16 9.59
N PHE A 85 -1.57 -1.69 8.33
CA PHE A 85 -2.17 -2.44 7.22
C PHE A 85 -1.53 -3.82 7.07
N LYS A 86 -0.20 -3.92 7.09
CA LYS A 86 0.49 -5.23 7.00
C LYS A 86 0.07 -6.17 8.13
N ILE A 87 0.03 -5.68 9.37
CA ILE A 87 -0.40 -6.48 10.53
C ILE A 87 -1.85 -6.93 10.36
N PHE A 88 -2.74 -6.01 9.98
CA PHE A 88 -4.16 -6.31 9.84
C PHE A 88 -4.40 -7.34 8.73
N LEU A 89 -3.76 -7.19 7.56
CA LEU A 89 -3.87 -8.12 6.45
C LEU A 89 -3.34 -9.51 6.78
N GLN A 90 -2.26 -9.61 7.56
CA GLN A 90 -1.73 -10.90 8.02
C GLN A 90 -2.70 -11.62 8.98
N ALA A 91 -3.38 -10.87 9.85
CA ALA A 91 -4.34 -11.44 10.79
C ALA A 91 -5.71 -11.72 10.15
N SER A 92 -6.08 -10.97 9.09
CA SER A 92 -7.42 -10.94 8.49
C SER A 92 -8.04 -12.31 8.22
N PRO A 93 -7.35 -13.29 7.60
CA PRO A 93 -7.94 -14.59 7.30
C PRO A 93 -8.39 -15.38 8.53
N LEU A 94 -7.80 -15.09 9.69
CA LEU A 94 -8.05 -15.84 10.94
C LEU A 94 -9.02 -15.11 11.87
N ILE A 95 -9.13 -13.78 11.77
CA ILE A 95 -9.95 -12.98 12.69
C ILE A 95 -11.28 -12.53 12.09
N LEU A 96 -11.42 -12.52 10.76
CA LEU A 96 -12.58 -11.91 10.12
C LEU A 96 -13.76 -12.84 9.85
N PHE A 97 -13.54 -14.16 9.82
CA PHE A 97 -14.57 -15.16 9.52
C PHE A 97 -15.90 -15.02 10.30
N PRO A 98 -15.97 -14.51 11.55
CA PRO A 98 -17.24 -14.34 12.25
C PRO A 98 -18.09 -13.17 11.73
N PHE A 99 -17.50 -12.26 10.95
CA PHE A 99 -18.09 -10.96 10.59
C PHE A 99 -18.44 -10.82 9.11
N ILE A 100 -18.07 -11.80 8.29
CA ILE A 100 -18.14 -11.73 6.83
C ILE A 100 -18.71 -13.02 6.25
N ASP A 101 -19.31 -12.93 5.06
CA ASP A 101 -19.78 -14.11 4.31
C ASP A 101 -18.63 -14.85 3.61
N GLN A 102 -18.93 -15.98 2.96
CA GLN A 102 -17.91 -16.81 2.30
C GLN A 102 -17.23 -16.09 1.13
N ASP A 103 -17.96 -15.30 0.33
CA ASP A 103 -17.38 -14.60 -0.81
C ASP A 103 -16.43 -13.48 -0.35
N GLN A 104 -16.80 -12.79 0.73
CA GLN A 104 -15.93 -11.84 1.42
C GLN A 104 -14.71 -12.55 2.04
N CYS A 105 -14.88 -13.74 2.61
CA CYS A 105 -13.78 -14.53 3.16
C CYS A 105 -12.74 -14.86 2.10
N ASP A 106 -13.17 -15.36 0.94
CA ASP A 106 -12.28 -15.69 -0.19
C ASP A 106 -11.56 -14.43 -0.72
N MET A 107 -12.26 -13.30 -0.76
CA MET A 107 -11.69 -12.00 -1.13
C MET A 107 -10.63 -11.51 -0.13
N TRP A 108 -10.91 -11.57 1.18
CA TRP A 108 -9.93 -11.19 2.21
C TRP A 108 -8.73 -12.14 2.23
N HIS A 109 -8.96 -13.44 2.06
CA HIS A 109 -7.89 -14.44 1.97
C HIS A 109 -6.98 -14.19 0.76
N SER A 110 -7.55 -13.97 -0.43
CA SER A 110 -6.78 -13.64 -1.63
C SER A 110 -6.04 -12.30 -1.51
N LEU A 111 -6.63 -11.29 -0.86
CA LEU A 111 -5.95 -10.03 -0.55
C LEU A 111 -4.74 -10.23 0.39
N SER A 112 -4.89 -11.05 1.43
CA SER A 112 -3.80 -11.37 2.37
C SER A 112 -2.65 -12.14 1.72
N ILE A 113 -2.96 -13.09 0.84
CA ILE A 113 -1.94 -13.78 0.02
C ILE A 113 -1.23 -12.78 -0.88
N LEU A 114 -1.97 -11.98 -1.64
CA LEU A 114 -1.40 -10.99 -2.55
C LEU A 114 -0.52 -9.96 -1.79
N SER A 115 -0.90 -9.57 -0.58
CA SER A 115 -0.07 -8.73 0.29
C SER A 115 1.28 -9.37 0.60
N SER A 116 1.33 -10.68 0.76
CA SER A 116 2.57 -11.40 1.06
C SER A 116 3.52 -11.36 -0.14
N TYR A 117 3.00 -11.56 -1.35
CA TYR A 117 3.77 -11.40 -2.59
C TYR A 117 4.21 -9.96 -2.83
N ALA A 118 3.32 -8.99 -2.62
CA ALA A 118 3.60 -7.58 -2.84
C ALA A 118 4.71 -7.03 -1.95
N PHE A 119 4.89 -7.58 -0.74
CA PHE A 119 5.91 -7.12 0.22
C PHE A 119 7.03 -8.15 0.45
N GLN A 120 7.15 -9.15 -0.43
CA GLN A 120 8.26 -10.08 -0.45
C GLN A 120 9.58 -9.31 -0.67
N THR A 121 10.55 -9.46 0.24
CA THR A 121 11.84 -8.76 0.13
C THR A 121 12.83 -9.50 -0.77
N HIS A 122 12.71 -10.83 -0.85
CA HIS A 122 13.63 -11.70 -1.57
C HIS A 122 12.88 -12.66 -2.52
N ILE A 123 13.27 -12.64 -3.80
CA ILE A 123 12.70 -13.48 -4.87
C ILE A 123 13.79 -14.43 -5.36
N ILE A 124 13.61 -15.74 -5.14
CA ILE A 124 14.59 -16.76 -5.53
C ILE A 124 14.50 -17.07 -7.03
N ASN A 125 13.28 -17.28 -7.53
CA ASN A 125 13.02 -17.57 -8.93
C ASN A 125 12.00 -16.56 -9.48
N MET A 126 12.47 -15.66 -10.34
CA MET A 126 11.64 -14.61 -10.92
C MET A 126 10.53 -15.16 -11.82
N ALA A 127 10.80 -16.21 -12.61
CA ALA A 127 9.81 -16.76 -13.53
C ALA A 127 8.61 -17.37 -12.78
N ASN A 128 8.87 -18.17 -11.75
CA ASN A 128 7.82 -18.76 -10.91
C ASN A 128 7.07 -17.67 -10.15
N PHE A 129 7.81 -16.73 -9.54
CA PHE A 129 7.20 -15.61 -8.81
C PHE A 129 6.27 -14.78 -9.71
N GLN A 130 6.65 -14.54 -10.96
CA GLN A 130 5.82 -13.81 -11.94
C GLN A 130 4.54 -14.58 -12.28
N ALA A 131 4.63 -15.90 -12.48
CA ALA A 131 3.46 -16.74 -12.75
C ALA A 131 2.50 -16.77 -11.55
N ASP A 132 3.04 -16.96 -10.35
CA ASP A 132 2.27 -16.99 -9.10
C ASP A 132 1.63 -15.64 -8.81
N LEU A 133 2.38 -14.54 -8.94
CA LEU A 133 1.89 -13.19 -8.72
C LEU A 133 0.74 -12.84 -9.69
N LYS A 134 0.88 -13.13 -10.98
CA LYS A 134 -0.19 -12.91 -11.97
C LYS A 134 -1.44 -13.73 -11.65
N THR A 135 -1.26 -14.96 -11.18
CA THR A 135 -2.35 -15.82 -10.73
C THR A 135 -3.05 -15.24 -9.51
N HIS A 136 -2.30 -14.82 -8.49
CA HIS A 136 -2.87 -14.23 -7.27
C HIS A 136 -3.56 -12.89 -7.52
N ILE A 137 -3.04 -12.05 -8.42
CA ILE A 137 -3.73 -10.82 -8.86
C ILE A 137 -5.06 -11.19 -9.54
N SER A 138 -5.06 -12.15 -10.46
CA SER A 138 -6.26 -12.57 -11.17
C SER A 138 -7.33 -13.14 -10.23
N ASN A 139 -6.92 -14.00 -9.29
CA ASN A 139 -7.80 -14.56 -8.27
C ASN A 139 -8.37 -13.48 -7.36
N PHE A 140 -7.53 -12.54 -6.90
CA PHE A 140 -7.97 -11.43 -6.07
C PHE A 140 -9.00 -10.54 -6.79
N LEU A 141 -8.76 -10.21 -8.06
CA LEU A 141 -9.70 -9.42 -8.87
C LEU A 141 -11.01 -10.18 -9.10
N HIS A 142 -10.95 -11.49 -9.36
CA HIS A 142 -12.13 -12.34 -9.49
C HIS A 142 -12.98 -12.35 -8.21
N HIS A 143 -12.37 -12.62 -7.05
CA HIS A 143 -13.07 -12.62 -5.76
C HIS A 143 -13.60 -11.23 -5.38
N THR A 144 -12.85 -10.17 -5.72
CA THR A 144 -13.31 -8.80 -5.51
C THR A 144 -14.59 -8.52 -6.29
N ILE A 145 -14.61 -8.82 -7.60
CA ILE A 145 -15.78 -8.57 -8.46
C ILE A 145 -16.97 -9.42 -8.00
N LYS A 146 -16.73 -10.68 -7.61
CA LYS A 146 -17.76 -11.57 -7.09
C LYS A 146 -18.38 -11.04 -5.79
N SER A 147 -17.56 -10.55 -4.86
CA SER A 147 -18.02 -10.06 -3.55
C SER A 147 -18.65 -8.66 -3.64
N THR A 148 -18.08 -7.75 -4.44
CA THR A 148 -18.59 -6.39 -4.58
C THR A 148 -18.16 -5.72 -5.88
N ALA A 149 -19.13 -5.12 -6.58
CA ALA A 149 -18.85 -4.29 -7.73
C ALA A 149 -18.33 -2.89 -7.35
N GLN A 150 -18.16 -2.53 -6.07
CA GLN A 150 -17.84 -1.14 -5.68
C GLN A 150 -16.48 -0.63 -6.20
N TRP A 151 -15.52 -1.53 -6.44
CA TRP A 151 -14.12 -1.15 -6.62
C TRP A 151 -13.59 -1.25 -8.07
N HIS A 152 -14.40 -1.70 -9.03
CA HIS A 152 -13.97 -1.96 -10.42
C HIS A 152 -13.41 -0.71 -11.13
N ASN A 153 -13.96 0.47 -10.87
CA ASN A 153 -13.52 1.73 -11.52
C ASN A 153 -12.41 2.47 -10.76
N LYS A 154 -11.82 1.87 -9.72
CA LYS A 154 -10.75 2.53 -8.97
C LYS A 154 -9.41 2.33 -9.68
N PRO A 155 -8.66 3.41 -9.99
CA PRO A 155 -7.42 3.31 -10.75
C PRO A 155 -6.38 2.42 -10.08
N LYS A 156 -6.37 2.38 -8.74
CA LYS A 156 -5.44 1.56 -7.96
C LYS A 156 -5.61 0.05 -8.19
N PHE A 157 -6.82 -0.43 -8.51
CA PHE A 157 -7.03 -1.84 -8.84
C PHE A 157 -6.47 -2.17 -10.23
N HIS A 158 -6.64 -1.27 -11.20
CA HIS A 158 -6.00 -1.40 -12.50
C HIS A 158 -4.48 -1.39 -12.40
N MET A 159 -3.92 -0.50 -11.55
CA MET A 159 -2.46 -0.44 -11.34
C MET A 159 -1.86 -1.74 -10.79
N LEU A 160 -2.62 -2.57 -10.07
CA LEU A 160 -2.10 -3.87 -9.60
C LEU A 160 -1.70 -4.81 -10.73
N VAL A 161 -2.38 -4.73 -11.89
CA VAL A 161 -2.08 -5.59 -13.04
C VAL A 161 -0.68 -5.32 -13.61
N HIS A 162 -0.13 -4.11 -13.38
CA HIS A 162 1.20 -3.69 -13.81
C HIS A 162 2.30 -3.97 -12.76
N LEU A 163 1.93 -4.47 -11.58
CA LEU A 163 2.90 -4.82 -10.53
C LEU A 163 3.90 -5.91 -10.98
N PRO A 164 3.49 -6.98 -11.68
CA PRO A 164 4.42 -7.98 -12.19
C PRO A 164 5.50 -7.37 -13.09
N ASP A 165 5.12 -6.50 -14.02
CA ASP A 165 6.05 -5.85 -14.93
C ASP A 165 7.01 -4.90 -14.20
N SER A 166 6.51 -4.18 -13.19
CA SER A 166 7.34 -3.37 -12.30
C SER A 166 8.37 -4.23 -11.54
N ILE A 167 7.95 -5.39 -11.02
CA ILE A 167 8.84 -6.28 -10.29
C ILE A 167 9.89 -6.92 -11.21
N LEU A 168 9.50 -7.26 -12.44
CA LEU A 168 10.41 -7.82 -13.43
C LEU A 168 11.52 -6.83 -13.78
N ARG A 169 11.19 -5.53 -13.88
CA ARG A 169 12.12 -4.48 -14.28
C ARG A 169 12.97 -3.94 -13.12
N PHE A 170 12.39 -3.77 -11.95
CA PHE A 170 13.00 -3.04 -10.83
C PHE A 170 13.35 -3.93 -9.62
N GLY A 171 13.07 -5.23 -9.68
CA GLY A 171 13.27 -6.16 -8.57
C GLY A 171 12.07 -6.20 -7.61
N SER A 172 12.26 -6.65 -6.37
CA SER A 172 11.14 -6.75 -5.43
C SER A 172 10.49 -5.39 -5.14
N ALA A 173 9.17 -5.34 -5.00
CA ALA A 173 8.44 -4.08 -4.85
C ALA A 173 8.87 -3.18 -3.67
N PRO A 174 9.32 -3.72 -2.51
CA PRO A 174 9.89 -2.90 -1.46
C PRO A 174 11.15 -2.10 -1.87
N LEU A 175 11.85 -2.47 -2.95
CA LEU A 175 13.05 -1.76 -3.43
C LEU A 175 12.72 -0.42 -4.08
N PHE A 176 11.58 -0.32 -4.75
CA PHE A 176 11.13 0.90 -5.46
C PHE A 176 9.93 1.59 -4.78
N SER A 177 9.56 1.16 -3.58
CA SER A 177 8.57 1.83 -2.73
C SER A 177 9.05 3.22 -2.30
N THR A 178 8.16 4.22 -2.31
CA THR A 178 8.52 5.58 -1.86
C THR A 178 8.58 5.73 -0.35
N GLU A 179 8.23 4.70 0.43
CA GLU A 179 8.22 4.73 1.91
C GLU A 179 9.54 5.24 2.50
N LYS A 180 10.68 4.79 1.94
CA LYS A 180 12.00 5.28 2.35
C LYS A 180 12.17 6.77 2.07
N PHE A 181 11.78 7.23 0.88
CA PHE A 181 11.85 8.65 0.52
C PHE A 181 10.90 9.51 1.37
N GLU A 182 9.72 9.01 1.70
CA GLU A 182 8.76 9.72 2.55
C GLU A 182 9.23 9.86 3.99
N SER A 183 9.96 8.87 4.51
CA SER A 183 10.56 8.96 5.84
C SER A 183 11.53 10.15 5.98
N TYR A 184 12.19 10.56 4.88
CA TYR A 184 13.05 11.74 4.87
C TYR A 184 12.28 13.05 5.02
N ASN A 185 10.98 13.11 4.71
CA ASN A 185 10.17 14.30 4.94
C ASN A 185 10.13 14.68 6.43
N GLY A 186 10.16 13.69 7.33
CA GLY A 186 10.25 13.92 8.78
C GLY A 186 11.58 14.56 9.18
N ILE A 187 12.69 14.06 8.63
CA ILE A 187 14.04 14.59 8.86
C ILE A 187 14.13 16.04 8.34
N LEU A 188 13.64 16.30 7.12
CA LEU A 188 13.64 17.63 6.51
C LEU A 188 12.79 18.61 7.31
N ARG A 189 11.60 18.21 7.77
CA ARG A 189 10.75 19.06 8.64
C ARG A 189 11.45 19.38 9.95
N ASN A 190 12.06 18.38 10.59
CA ASN A 190 12.78 18.59 11.86
C ASN A 190 13.99 19.52 11.68
N ALA A 191 14.77 19.32 10.61
CA ALA A 191 15.87 20.21 10.27
C ALA A 191 15.38 21.64 9.97
N SER A 192 14.22 21.78 9.33
CA SER A 192 13.60 23.09 9.04
C SER A 192 13.07 23.79 10.31
N THR A 193 12.52 23.06 11.27
CA THR A 193 12.03 23.65 12.54
C THR A 193 13.16 24.23 13.39
N HIS A 194 14.37 23.69 13.23
CA HIS A 194 15.59 24.07 13.94
C HIS A 194 16.56 24.93 13.11
N SER A 195 16.18 25.37 11.89
CA SER A 195 16.99 26.33 11.14
C SER A 195 16.74 27.76 11.63
N ASN A 196 17.71 28.65 11.40
CA ASN A 196 17.49 30.09 11.60
C ASN A 196 16.39 30.54 10.64
N ARG A 197 15.18 30.76 11.17
CA ARG A 197 13.95 31.12 10.45
C ARG A 197 13.98 32.53 9.82
N LEU A 198 15.17 33.04 9.52
CA LEU A 198 15.43 34.43 9.13
C LEU A 198 15.36 34.68 7.62
N ALA A 199 15.21 33.65 6.78
CA ALA A 199 14.93 33.83 5.35
C ALA A 199 14.25 32.58 4.75
N PRO A 200 12.92 32.58 4.55
CA PRO A 200 12.19 31.46 3.94
C PRO A 200 12.52 31.23 2.46
N GLU A 201 13.20 32.17 1.79
CA GLU A 201 13.34 32.20 0.33
C GLU A 201 14.71 31.78 -0.22
N ILE A 202 15.71 31.56 0.62
CA ILE A 202 17.04 31.12 0.18
C ILE A 202 17.28 29.68 0.65
N PHE A 203 16.49 28.75 0.13
CA PHE A 203 16.90 27.36 0.04
C PHE A 203 17.66 27.19 -1.28
N PRO A 204 18.86 26.56 -1.29
CA PRO A 204 19.59 26.36 -2.54
C PRO A 204 18.70 25.61 -3.54
N LEU A 205 18.62 26.14 -4.76
CA LEU A 205 17.74 25.74 -5.87
C LEU A 205 17.75 24.23 -6.23
N ASN A 206 18.57 23.41 -5.58
CA ASN A 206 18.63 21.96 -5.77
C ASN A 206 17.57 21.17 -4.97
N LEU A 207 16.91 21.75 -3.95
CA LEU A 207 15.91 21.03 -3.14
C LEU A 207 14.45 21.21 -3.62
N VAL A 208 14.13 22.32 -4.29
CA VAL A 208 12.76 22.61 -4.78
C VAL A 208 12.33 21.63 -5.87
N THR A 209 13.28 21.01 -6.58
CA THR A 209 13.02 19.97 -7.59
C THR A 209 12.43 18.70 -6.98
N ILE A 210 12.83 18.33 -5.75
CA ILE A 210 12.34 17.13 -5.05
C ILE A 210 10.92 17.37 -4.52
N ILE A 211 10.65 18.55 -3.95
CA ILE A 211 9.33 18.91 -3.41
C ILE A 211 8.29 19.08 -4.52
N LYS A 212 8.68 19.61 -5.69
CA LYS A 212 7.77 19.69 -6.86
C LYS A 212 7.38 18.31 -7.40
N PHE A 213 8.23 17.30 -7.29
CA PHE A 213 7.89 15.93 -7.71
C PHE A 213 6.80 15.31 -6.83
N SER A 214 6.85 15.51 -5.51
CA SER A 214 5.78 15.03 -4.62
C SER A 214 4.43 15.75 -4.83
N PHE A 215 4.43 17.04 -5.20
CA PHE A 215 3.19 17.80 -5.39
C PHE A 215 2.51 17.52 -6.74
N ILE A 216 3.28 17.28 -7.81
CA ILE A 216 2.73 16.91 -9.12
C ILE A 216 2.08 15.51 -9.09
N TRP A 217 2.60 14.60 -8.25
CA TRP A 217 2.01 13.27 -8.08
C TRP A 217 0.66 13.29 -7.36
N TRP A 218 0.43 14.27 -6.47
CA TRP A 218 -0.86 14.38 -5.76
C TRP A 218 -2.02 14.84 -6.66
N CYS A 219 -1.73 15.50 -7.79
CA CYS A 219 -2.77 16.01 -8.69
C CYS A 219 -3.13 15.07 -9.86
N LEU A 220 -2.48 13.91 -10.00
CA LEU A 220 -2.68 12.99 -11.14
C LEU A 220 -3.12 11.56 -10.75
N LEU A 221 -3.60 11.35 -9.52
CA LEU A 221 -4.25 10.13 -9.03
C LEU A 221 -5.57 10.46 -8.31
#